data_AF-A0A952MFT1-F1
#
_entry.id   AF-A0A952MFT1-F1
#
_cell.length_a   1.000
_cell.length_b   1.000
_cell.length_c   1.000
_cell.angle_alpha   90.00
_cell.angle_beta   90.00
_cell.angle_gamma   90.00
#
_symmetry.space_group_name_H-M   'P 1'
#
loop_
_entity.id
_entity.type
_entity.pdbx_description
1 polymer ?
#
loop_
_entity_poly.entity_id
_entity_poly.type
_entity_poly.pdbx_seq_one_letter_code
_entity_poly.pdbx_strand_id
1 'polypeptide(L)' 'MGRGDKKSKKGKRTIGSFGVSRSRKKIKARLKRAASKKTAAVASEAKPKKPSRKKAE' A
#
# COMPACT_ATOMS: atom_id res chain seq x y z
N MET A 1 12.66 14.81 -2.51
CA MET A 1 11.81 15.78 -3.25
C MET A 1 10.48 16.01 -2.53
N GLY A 2 10.13 17.27 -2.28
CA GLY A 2 9.01 17.69 -1.44
C GLY A 2 7.63 17.66 -2.13
N ARG A 3 6.61 18.16 -1.43
CA ARG A 3 5.23 18.28 -1.97
C ARG A 3 5.10 19.33 -3.07
N GLY A 4 5.98 20.34 -3.10
CA GLY A 4 6.00 21.38 -4.13
C GLY A 4 6.63 20.96 -5.46
N ASP A 5 7.40 19.86 -5.48
CA ASP A 5 8.07 19.43 -6.70
C ASP A 5 7.11 18.70 -7.65
N LYS A 6 6.75 19.39 -8.74
CA LYS A 6 5.82 18.94 -9.78
C LYS A 6 6.32 17.75 -10.60
N LYS A 7 7.61 17.40 -10.56
CA LYS A 7 8.16 16.25 -11.29
C LYS A 7 8.13 14.97 -10.44
N SER A 8 8.31 15.08 -9.13
CA SER A 8 8.21 13.93 -8.23
C SER A 8 6.81 13.35 -8.14
N LYS A 9 6.76 12.06 -7.76
CA LYS A 9 5.51 11.36 -7.44
C LYS A 9 4.74 12.01 -6.27
N LYS A 10 5.43 12.73 -5.36
CA LYS A 10 4.84 13.39 -4.19
C LYS A 10 4.16 14.71 -4.58
N GLY A 11 4.79 15.54 -5.40
CA GLY A 11 4.12 16.75 -5.90
C GLY A 11 3.03 16.48 -6.92
N LYS A 12 3.20 15.47 -7.80
CA LYS A 12 2.09 14.99 -8.66
C LYS A 12 0.88 14.51 -7.85
N ARG A 13 1.10 13.95 -6.64
CA ARG A 13 0.01 13.59 -5.72
C ARG A 13 -0.68 14.80 -5.12
N THR A 14 0.09 15.81 -4.75
CA THR A 14 -0.43 17.02 -4.10
C THR A 14 -1.26 17.85 -5.09
N ILE A 15 -0.82 17.96 -6.34
CA ILE A 15 -1.50 18.74 -7.39
C ILE A 15 -2.61 17.93 -8.09
N GLY A 16 -2.63 16.60 -7.92
CA GLY A 16 -3.62 15.74 -8.59
C GLY A 16 -3.34 15.44 -10.06
N SER A 17 -2.18 15.81 -10.60
CA SER A 17 -1.82 15.54 -12.00
C SER A 17 -1.13 14.18 -12.19
N PHE A 18 -1.17 13.67 -13.42
CA PHE A 18 -0.49 12.43 -13.82
C PHE A 18 0.72 12.74 -14.70
N GLY A 19 1.62 11.78 -14.81
CA GLY A 19 2.83 11.88 -15.64
C GLY A 19 3.67 10.63 -15.53
N VAL A 20 4.92 10.68 -16.02
CA VAL A 20 5.84 9.53 -15.99
C VAL A 20 6.00 8.97 -14.56
N SER A 21 6.18 9.86 -13.57
CA SER A 21 6.37 9.49 -12.16
C SER A 21 5.08 9.02 -11.45
N ARG A 22 3.89 9.42 -11.94
CA ARG A 22 2.56 9.02 -11.43
C ARG A 22 1.65 8.58 -12.58
N SER A 23 1.90 7.41 -13.15
CA SER A 23 1.12 6.87 -14.28
C SER A 23 -0.21 6.22 -13.83
N ARG A 24 -1.30 6.49 -14.57
CA ARG A 24 -2.65 5.92 -14.32
C ARG A 24 -2.67 4.40 -14.40
N LYS A 25 -2.03 3.82 -15.43
CA LYS A 25 -2.00 2.36 -15.66
C LYS A 25 -1.38 1.63 -14.46
N LYS A 26 -0.23 2.13 -13.96
CA LYS A 26 0.46 1.57 -12.80
C LYS A 26 -0.36 1.70 -11.51
N ILE A 27 -1.09 2.80 -11.32
CA ILE A 27 -1.98 2.98 -10.16
C ILE A 27 -3.14 1.99 -10.21
N LYS A 28 -3.86 1.90 -11.34
CA LYS A 28 -4.98 0.95 -11.50
C LYS A 28 -4.52 -0.50 -11.26
N ALA A 29 -3.37 -0.89 -11.81
CA ALA A 29 -2.80 -2.21 -11.59
C ALA A 29 -2.43 -2.49 -10.12
N ARG A 30 -1.94 -1.49 -9.39
CA ARG A 30 -1.68 -1.60 -7.94
C ARG A 30 -2.98 -1.72 -7.14
N LEU A 31 -4.00 -0.96 -7.49
CA LEU A 31 -5.30 -1.01 -6.81
C LEU A 31 -5.97 -2.39 -6.99
N LYS A 32 -5.96 -2.94 -8.22
CA LYS A 32 -6.46 -4.31 -8.48
C LYS A 32 -5.70 -5.37 -7.67
N ARG A 33 -4.37 -5.30 -7.64
CA ARG A 33 -3.53 -6.19 -6.83
C ARG A 33 -3.78 -6.05 -5.33
N ALA A 34 -4.01 -4.84 -4.83
CA ALA A 34 -4.32 -4.63 -3.42
C ALA A 34 -5.70 -5.20 -3.05
N ALA A 35 -6.69 -5.07 -3.93
CA ALA A 35 -8.01 -5.66 -3.75
C ALA A 35 -7.95 -7.20 -3.68
N SER A 36 -7.23 -7.84 -4.62
CA SER A 36 -7.09 -9.30 -4.65
C SER A 36 -6.32 -9.88 -3.45
N LYS A 37 -5.37 -9.12 -2.89
CA LYS A 37 -4.63 -9.51 -1.68
C LYS A 37 -5.47 -9.44 -0.41
N LYS A 38 -6.40 -8.48 -0.33
CA LYS A 38 -7.29 -8.36 0.84
C LYS A 38 -8.30 -9.50 0.90
N THR A 39 -8.80 -9.95 -0.24
CA THR A 39 -9.67 -11.14 -0.29
C THR A 39 -8.92 -12.44 0.05
N ALA A 40 -7.62 -12.52 -0.23
CA ALA A 40 -6.80 -13.66 0.15
C ALA A 40 -6.46 -13.70 1.66
N ALA A 41 -6.44 -12.55 2.34
CA ALA A 41 -6.15 -12.49 3.78
C ALA A 41 -7.34 -12.92 4.66
N VAL A 42 -8.58 -12.83 4.16
CA VAL A 42 -9.79 -13.25 4.90
C VAL A 42 -10.04 -14.76 4.77
N ALA A 43 -9.48 -15.42 3.75
CA ALA A 43 -9.65 -16.85 3.53
C ALA A 43 -8.58 -17.74 4.22
N SER A 44 -7.64 -17.16 4.97
CA SER A 44 -6.52 -17.90 5.58
C SER A 44 -6.35 -17.67 7.08
N GLU A 45 -7.43 -17.42 7.82
CA GLU A 45 -7.42 -17.48 9.29
C GLU A 45 -7.78 -18.90 9.80
N ALA A 46 -7.01 -19.89 9.37
CA ALA A 46 -6.77 -21.06 10.20
C ALA A 46 -5.83 -20.64 11.35
N LYS A 47 -6.44 -20.17 12.43
CA LYS A 47 -5.89 -19.90 13.79
C LYS A 47 -4.36 -19.99 13.96
N PRO A 48 -3.64 -18.87 14.12
CA PRO A 48 -2.34 -18.91 14.78
C PRO A 48 -2.53 -19.00 16.30
N LYS A 49 -2.16 -20.15 16.89
CA LYS A 49 -2.05 -20.35 18.35
C LYS A 49 -1.06 -19.34 18.92
N LYS A 50 -1.51 -18.47 19.84
CA LYS A 50 -0.64 -17.52 20.56
C LYS A 50 0.29 -18.27 21.51
N PRO A 51 1.62 -18.11 21.46
CA PRO A 51 2.48 -18.47 22.59
C PRO A 51 2.50 -17.32 23.62
N SER A 52 2.18 -17.64 24.86
CA SER A 52 2.26 -16.74 26.02
C SER A 52 3.71 -16.31 26.27
N ARG A 53 3.99 -15.00 26.27
CA ARG A 53 5.28 -14.50 26.77
C ARG A 53 5.25 -14.55 28.31
N LYS A 54 6.16 -15.31 28.92
CA LYS A 54 6.48 -15.18 30.35
C LYS A 54 7.11 -13.81 30.58
N LYS A 55 6.64 -13.07 31.59
CA LYS A 55 7.39 -11.94 32.15
C LYS A 55 8.56 -12.51 32.97
N ALA A 56 9.75 -11.96 32.78
CA ALA A 56 10.83 -12.07 33.76
C ALA A 56 11.03 -10.67 34.36
N GLU A 57 11.14 -10.69 35.68
CA GLU A 57 11.50 -9.61 36.61
C GLU A 57 12.84 -8.95 36.28
#